data_AF-A0A1S9BU49-F1
#
_entry.id   AF-A0A1S9BU49-F1
#
_cell.length_a   1.000
_cell.length_b   1.000
_cell.length_c   1.000
_cell.angle_alpha   90.00
_cell.angle_beta   90.00
_cell.angle_gamma   90.00
#
_symmetry.space_group_name_H-M   'P 1'
#
loop_
_entity.id
_entity.type
_entity.pdbx_description
1 polymer ?
#
loop_
_entity_poly.entity_id
_entity_poly.type
_entity_poly.pdbx_seq_one_letter_code
_entity_poly.pdbx_strand_id
1 'polypeptide(L)' 'MPKEKITVKSLIGYGLSAAIWIALLVETFIYKRYEESLGSLILRIFAVIFFTVKFIKEYIAFHKQKNSDKQ' A
#
# COMPACT_ATOMS: atom_id res chain seq x y z
N MET A 1 21.98 -2.67 -13.93
CA MET A 1 20.67 -2.10 -13.58
C MET A 1 20.88 -0.98 -12.56
N PRO A 2 20.52 0.29 -12.87
CA PRO A 2 20.67 1.37 -11.91
C PRO A 2 19.76 1.09 -10.70
N LYS A 3 20.33 1.14 -9.48
CA LYS A 3 19.54 1.03 -8.24
C LYS A 3 18.69 2.30 -8.14
N GLU A 4 17.39 2.21 -8.46
CA GLU A 4 16.46 3.31 -8.16
C GLU A 4 16.56 3.64 -6.67
N LYS A 5 16.89 4.90 -6.38
CA LYS A 5 17.02 5.40 -5.02
C LYS A 5 15.60 5.50 -4.44
N ILE A 6 15.24 4.59 -3.56
CA ILE A 6 13.93 4.59 -2.90
C ILE A 6 13.84 5.89 -2.09
N THR A 7 12.84 6.71 -2.36
CA THR A 7 12.68 8.00 -1.66
C THR A 7 11.61 7.88 -0.59
N VAL A 8 11.75 8.65 0.51
CA VAL A 8 10.70 8.73 1.54
C VAL A 8 9.35 9.14 0.93
N LYS A 9 9.37 9.91 -0.16
CA LYS A 9 8.18 10.32 -0.91
C LYS A 9 7.41 9.14 -1.52
N SER A 10 8.10 8.16 -2.10
CA SER A 10 7.45 6.97 -2.65
C SER A 10 6.82 6.11 -1.55
N LEU A 11 7.54 5.94 -0.45
CA LEU A 11 7.07 5.22 0.73
C LEU A 11 5.78 5.83 1.30
N ILE A 12 5.75 7.16 1.47
CA ILE A 12 4.57 7.90 1.89
C ILE A 12 3.42 7.72 0.88
N GLY A 13 3.71 7.77 -0.42
CA GLY A 13 2.71 7.59 -1.48
C GLY A 13 2.01 6.22 -1.42
N TYR A 14 2.78 5.13 -1.30
CA TYR A 14 2.20 3.80 -1.17
C TYR A 14 1.50 3.59 0.18
N GLY A 15 2.04 4.17 1.25
CA GLY A 15 1.44 4.10 2.58
C GLY A 15 0.07 4.79 2.64
N LEU A 16 -0.04 6.01 2.12
CA LEU A 16 -1.32 6.72 1.99
C LEU A 16 -2.29 5.97 1.10
N SER A 17 -1.82 5.43 -0.03
CA SER A 17 -2.68 4.65 -0.93
C SER A 17 -3.25 3.42 -0.23
N ALA A 18 -2.42 2.67 0.50
CA ALA A 18 -2.87 1.52 1.28
C ALA A 18 -3.90 1.93 2.34
N ALA A 19 -3.65 3.02 3.07
CA ALA A 19 -4.56 3.54 4.09
C ALA A 19 -5.93 3.93 3.52
N ILE A 20 -5.96 4.61 2.37
CA ILE A 20 -7.21 4.99 1.68
C ILE A 20 -8.01 3.74 1.29
N TRP A 21 -7.36 2.75 0.67
CA TRP A 21 -8.05 1.52 0.25
C TRP A 21 -8.55 0.69 1.44
N ILE A 22 -7.80 0.66 2.54
CA ILE A 22 -8.25 0.02 3.79
C ILE A 22 -9.46 0.75 4.35
N ALA A 23 -9.45 2.09 4.39
CA ALA A 23 -10.58 2.88 4.88
C ALA A 23 -11.84 2.64 4.05
N LEU A 24 -11.72 2.65 2.72
CA LEU A 24 -12.83 2.34 1.80
C LEU A 24 -13.36 0.92 2.00
N LEU A 25 -12.47 -0.06 2.22
CA LEU A 25 -12.86 -1.44 2.48
C LEU A 25 -13.61 -1.55 3.82
N VAL A 26 -13.11 -0.91 4.88
CA VAL A 26 -13.73 -0.87 6.20
C VAL A 26 -15.08 -0.17 6.14
N GLU A 27 -15.22 0.92 5.39
CA GLU A 27 -16.48 1.63 5.17
C GLU A 27 -17.55 0.70 4.57
N THR A 28 -17.19 -0.10 3.56
CA THR A 28 -18.09 -1.10 2.96
C THR A 28 -18.63 -2.07 4.01
N PHE A 29 -17.78 -2.53 4.93
CA PHE A 29 -18.17 -3.46 6.01
C PHE A 29 -18.99 -2.79 7.12
N ILE A 30 -18.60 -1.59 7.58
CA ILE A 30 -19.30 -0.86 8.65
C ILE A 30 -20.71 -0.48 8.21
N TYR A 31 -20.83 0.11 7.02
CA TYR A 31 -22.11 0.58 6.52
C TYR A 31 -22.94 -0.52 5.86
N LYS A 32 -22.46 -1.77 5.87
CA LYS A 32 -23.18 -2.92 5.31
C LYS A 32 -23.72 -2.60 3.92
N ARG A 33 -22.92 -1.93 3.09
CA ARG A 33 -23.28 -1.58 1.70
C ARG A 33 -23.24 -2.84 0.85
N TYR A 34 -24.16 -3.76 1.12
CA TYR A 34 -24.34 -5.02 0.39
C TYR A 34 -24.87 -4.82 -1.03
N GLU A 35 -25.25 -3.57 -1.38
CA GLU A 35 -25.53 -3.17 -2.76
C GLU A 35 -24.25 -2.98 -3.59
N GLU A 36 -23.06 -2.92 -2.97
CA GLU A 36 -21.83 -3.00 -3.74
C GLU A 36 -21.69 -4.38 -4.36
N SER A 37 -21.45 -4.41 -5.67
CA SER A 37 -21.23 -5.67 -6.38
C SER A 37 -20.06 -6.44 -5.76
N LEU A 38 -20.18 -7.78 -5.73
CA LEU A 38 -19.10 -8.69 -5.34
C LEU A 38 -17.78 -8.36 -6.07
N GLY A 39 -17.87 -7.91 -7.33
CA GLY A 39 -16.71 -7.45 -8.11
C GLY A 39 -16.03 -6.20 -7.53
N SER A 40 -16.81 -5.21 -7.05
CA SER A 40 -16.27 -4.01 -6.37
C SER A 40 -15.51 -4.40 -5.11
N LEU A 41 -16.09 -5.28 -4.29
CA LEU A 41 -15.46 -5.74 -3.05
C LEU A 41 -14.15 -6.48 -3.32
N ILE A 42 -14.14 -7.39 -4.30
CA ILE A 42 -12.94 -8.12 -4.71
C ILE A 42 -11.86 -7.15 -5.19
N LEU A 43 -12.21 -6.16 -6.02
CA LEU A 43 -11.26 -5.17 -6.51
C LEU A 43 -10.65 -4.34 -5.37
N ARG A 44 -11.46 -3.92 -4.40
CA ARG A 44 -10.99 -3.20 -3.21
C ARG A 44 -9.99 -4.05 -2.41
N ILE A 45 -10.28 -5.33 -2.19
CA ILE A 45 -9.38 -6.25 -1.49
C ILE A 45 -8.05 -6.39 -2.26
N PHE A 46 -8.10 -6.58 -3.58
CA PHE A 46 -6.88 -6.65 -4.40
C PHE A 46 -6.07 -5.35 -4.35
N ALA A 47 -6.72 -4.19 -4.37
CA ALA A 47 -6.05 -2.90 -4.24
C ALA A 47 -5.34 -2.78 -2.88
N VAL A 48 -6.02 -3.12 -1.77
CA VAL A 48 -5.41 -3.14 -0.42
C VAL A 48 -4.15 -4.02 -0.41
N ILE A 49 -4.25 -5.25 -0.90
CA ILE A 49 -3.13 -6.19 -0.94
C ILE A 49 -1.98 -5.62 -1.78
N PHE A 50 -2.28 -5.12 -2.99
CA PHE A 50 -1.27 -4.60 -3.92
C PHE A 50 -0.50 -3.42 -3.32
N PHE A 51 -1.19 -2.41 -2.81
CA PHE A 51 -0.56 -1.22 -2.23
C PHE A 51 0.20 -1.54 -0.95
N THR A 52 -0.33 -2.44 -0.10
CA THR A 52 0.35 -2.87 1.12
C THR A 52 1.65 -3.63 0.80
N VAL A 53 1.62 -4.54 -0.17
CA VAL A 53 2.82 -5.28 -0.61
C VAL A 53 3.86 -4.33 -1.20
N LYS A 54 3.44 -3.35 -2.02
CA LYS A 54 4.34 -2.31 -2.56
C LYS A 54 4.98 -1.48 -1.45
N PHE A 55 4.17 -1.04 -0.48
CA PHE A 55 4.65 -0.30 0.68
C PHE A 55 5.69 -1.09 1.49
N ILE A 56 5.42 -2.36 1.81
CA ILE A 56 6.35 -3.22 2.56
C ILE A 56 7.66 -3.41 1.79
N LYS A 57 7.60 -3.66 0.47
CA LYS A 57 8.79 -3.81 -0.36
C LYS A 57 9.64 -2.55 -0.37
N GLU A 58 9.03 -1.38 -0.53
CA GLU A 58 9.76 -0.11 -0.48
C GLU A 58 10.30 0.19 0.92
N TYR A 59 9.55 -0.13 1.97
CA TYR A 59 9.98 0.05 3.36
C TYR A 59 11.26 -0.74 3.65
N ILE A 60 11.27 -2.02 3.27
CA ILE A 60 12.45 -2.89 3.44
C ILE A 60 13.63 -2.36 2.63
N ALA A 61 13.40 -1.96 1.38
CA ALA A 61 14.44 -1.42 0.51
C ALA A 61 15.02 -0.10 1.05
N PHE A 62 14.17 0.79 1.55
CA PHE A 62 14.57 2.05 2.19
C PHE A 62 15.44 1.81 3.43
N HIS A 63 15.03 0.89 4.31
CA HIS A 63 15.82 0.53 5.48
C HIS A 63 17.16 -0.11 5.13
N LYS A 64 17.19 -0.97 4.11
CA LYS A 64 18.43 -1.58 3.61
C LYS A 64 19.39 -0.51 3.06
N GLN A 65 18.88 0.47 2.32
CA GLN A 65 19.67 1.59 1.81
C GLN A 65 20.24 2.45 2.96
N LYS A 66 19.41 2.82 3.93
CA LYS A 66 19.84 3.62 5.09
C LYS A 66 20.93 2.95 5.93
N ASN A 67 20.92 1.62 6.02
CA ASN A 67 21.94 0.86 6.74
C ASN A 67 23.25 0.71 5.95
N SER A 68 23.20 0.60 4.62
CA SER A 68 24.40 0.61 3.78
C SER A 68 25.08 1.99 3.73
N ASP A 69 24.33 3.09 3.78
CA ASP A 69 24.90 4.45 3.79
C ASP A 69 25.57 4.81 5.13
N LYS A 70 25.49 3.95 6.16
CA LYS A 70 26.08 4.13 7.49
C LYS A 70 27.37 3.32 7.73
N GLN A 71 27.75 2.42 6.82
CA GLN A 71 29.03 1.70 6.84
C GLN A 71 30.06 2.45 6.01
#